data_AF-A0A1X7PM13-F1
#
_entry.id   AF-A0A1X7PM13-F1
#
_cell.length_a   1.000
_cell.length_b   1.000
_cell.length_c   1.000
_cell.angle_alpha   90.00
_cell.angle_beta   90.00
_cell.angle_gamma   90.00
#
_symmetry.space_group_name_H-M   'P 1'
#
loop_
_entity.id
_entity.type
_entity.pdbx_description
1 polymer ?
#
loop_
_entity_poly.entity_id
_entity_poly.type
_entity_poly.pdbx_seq_one_letter_code
_entity_poly.pdbx_strand_id
1 'polypeptide(L)'
;MAAVYHICGHERLTFPCLGGTDKGEGQMHKVFTIETQGPGLYEITREVEGFVAASRAEEALLTLFVRHTSASLAIQENADPDVRTDLAAFFHRLVPPSDDPAMGYIRHTSEGPDDMPAHIKAALLPVSLTIPIISGRMMLGTWQGIYLFEHRSSRHRREIVAVAR
;
A
#
# COMPACT_ATOMS: atom_id res chain seq x y z
N MET A 1 -17.83 29.15 9.84
CA MET A 1 -16.84 29.62 8.84
C MET A 1 -16.40 28.42 8.02
N ALA A 2 -16.83 28.34 6.76
CA ALA A 2 -16.48 27.25 5.85
C ALA A 2 -15.13 27.57 5.20
N ALA A 3 -14.12 26.73 5.42
CA ALA A 3 -12.89 26.78 4.66
C ALA A 3 -13.13 26.03 3.34
N VAL A 4 -13.35 26.79 2.26
CA VAL A 4 -13.28 26.29 0.89
C VAL A 4 -11.80 26.06 0.60
N TYR A 5 -11.33 24.83 0.70
CA TYR A 5 -10.02 24.47 0.19
C TYR A 5 -10.11 24.30 -1.32
N HIS A 6 -9.53 25.26 -2.03
CA HIS A 6 -9.23 25.16 -3.45
C HIS A 6 -8.23 24.00 -3.63
N ILE A 7 -8.67 22.86 -4.16
CA ILE A 7 -7.77 21.80 -4.60
C ILE A 7 -7.09 22.32 -5.87
N CYS A 8 -5.85 22.77 -5.72
CA CYS A 8 -4.99 23.18 -6.80
C CYS A 8 -4.55 21.95 -7.61
N GLY A 9 -4.83 21.97 -8.91
CA GLY A 9 -4.10 21.32 -9.99
C GLY A 9 -3.56 19.90 -9.77
N HIS A 10 -4.25 18.91 -10.34
CA HIS A 10 -3.64 17.65 -10.75
C HIS A 10 -2.59 17.91 -11.86
N GLU A 11 -1.37 18.26 -11.48
CA GLU A 11 -0.22 18.05 -12.35
C GLU A 11 0.07 16.54 -12.37
N ARG A 12 -0.34 15.89 -13.46
CA ARG A 12 0.16 14.56 -13.81
C ARG A 12 1.67 14.69 -13.97
N LEU A 13 2.43 14.20 -12.99
CA LEU A 13 3.84 13.88 -13.17
C LEU A 13 3.92 12.76 -14.22
N THR A 14 3.92 13.13 -15.50
CA THR A 14 4.33 12.26 -16.59
C THR A 14 5.84 12.07 -16.45
N PHE A 15 6.25 10.94 -15.87
CA PHE A 15 7.64 10.51 -15.97
C PHE A 15 7.96 10.25 -17.44
N PRO A 16 9.03 10.82 -18.00
CA PRO A 16 9.41 10.53 -19.38
C PRO A 16 9.70 9.04 -19.51
N CYS A 17 9.02 8.38 -20.44
CA CYS A 17 9.43 7.06 -20.91
C CYS A 17 10.79 7.25 -21.58
N LEU A 18 11.87 6.96 -20.85
CA LEU A 18 13.21 6.87 -21.41
C LEU A 18 13.25 5.62 -22.29
N GLY A 19 12.91 5.81 -23.57
CA GLY A 19 13.20 4.86 -24.62
C GLY A 19 14.70 4.86 -24.88
N GLY A 20 15.40 3.86 -24.36
CA GLY A 20 16.77 3.52 -24.71
C GLY A 20 16.83 2.06 -25.13
N THR A 21 17.15 1.81 -26.38
CA THR A 21 17.49 0.47 -26.87
C THR A 21 18.91 0.14 -26.44
N ASP A 22 19.06 -0.47 -25.27
CA ASP A 22 20.32 -1.09 -24.85
C ASP A 22 20.08 -2.54 -24.43
N LYS A 23 21.06 -3.39 -24.69
CA LYS A 23 20.96 -4.81 -24.35
C LYS A 23 21.05 -4.99 -22.83
N GLY A 24 19.90 -5.09 -22.16
CA GLY A 24 19.75 -5.95 -20.98
C GLY A 24 19.71 -5.31 -19.59
N GLU A 25 19.40 -4.02 -19.45
CA GLU A 25 19.10 -3.45 -18.11
C GLU A 25 17.69 -3.85 -17.67
N GLY A 26 17.58 -4.48 -16.49
CA GLY A 26 16.29 -4.89 -15.93
C GLY A 26 15.45 -3.70 -15.46
N GLN A 27 14.14 -3.90 -15.31
CA GLN A 27 13.24 -2.85 -14.84
C GLN A 27 13.53 -2.47 -13.38
N MET A 28 14.19 -1.33 -13.15
CA MET A 28 14.60 -0.90 -11.80
C MET A 28 13.46 -0.31 -10.95
N HIS A 29 12.34 0.07 -11.57
CA HIS A 29 11.16 0.57 -10.87
C HIS A 29 9.86 0.24 -11.61
N LYS A 30 8.76 0.13 -10.85
CA LYS A 30 7.42 -0.13 -11.38
C LYS A 30 6.36 0.50 -10.48
N VAL A 31 5.24 0.91 -11.07
CA VAL A 31 4.03 1.29 -10.32
C VAL A 31 3.01 0.19 -10.46
N PHE A 32 2.64 -0.43 -9.34
CA PHE A 32 1.53 -1.36 -9.26
C PHE A 32 0.22 -0.62 -9.04
N THR A 33 -0.84 -1.11 -9.68
CA THR A 33 -2.20 -0.65 -9.47
C THR A 33 -2.98 -1.80 -8.87
N ILE A 34 -3.53 -1.61 -7.67
CA ILE A 34 -4.33 -2.61 -6.98
C ILE A 34 -5.75 -2.08 -6.86
N GLU A 35 -6.73 -2.85 -7.33
CA GLU A 35 -8.14 -2.55 -7.15
C GLU A 35 -8.65 -3.17 -5.86
N THR A 36 -9.27 -2.36 -5.01
CA THR A 36 -9.83 -2.79 -3.73
C THR A 36 -11.35 -2.69 -3.77
N GLN A 37 -12.02 -3.60 -3.08
CA GLN A 37 -13.49 -3.69 -3.02
C GLN A 37 -14.07 -3.25 -1.67
N GLY A 38 -13.20 -2.90 -0.71
CA GLY A 38 -13.54 -2.60 0.68
C GLY A 38 -12.35 -2.92 1.59
N PRO A 39 -12.50 -2.77 2.92
CA PRO A 39 -11.41 -2.88 3.87
C PRO A 39 -10.89 -4.31 3.94
N GLY A 40 -9.58 -4.46 4.07
CA GLY A 40 -8.96 -5.77 4.17
C GLY A 40 -7.55 -5.82 3.62
N LEU A 41 -6.94 -7.01 3.71
CA LEU A 41 -5.60 -7.27 3.24
C LEU A 41 -5.66 -7.91 1.85
N TYR A 42 -5.09 -7.21 0.88
CA TYR A 42 -4.96 -7.64 -0.51
C TYR A 42 -3.52 -8.11 -0.71
N GLU A 43 -3.33 -9.41 -0.93
CA GLU A 43 -2.00 -9.98 -1.14
C GLU A 43 -1.46 -9.55 -2.51
N ILE A 44 -0.20 -9.09 -2.53
CA ILE A 44 0.50 -8.61 -3.73
C ILE A 44 1.87 -9.28 -3.91
N THR A 45 2.15 -10.34 -3.14
CA THR A 45 3.46 -11.01 -3.10
C THR A 45 3.90 -11.43 -4.50
N ARG A 46 3.02 -12.07 -5.27
CA ARG A 46 3.32 -12.62 -6.60
C ARG A 46 3.63 -11.52 -7.62
N GLU A 47 2.91 -10.41 -7.58
CA GLU A 47 3.12 -9.26 -8.45
C GLU A 47 4.48 -8.62 -8.19
N VAL A 48 4.87 -8.54 -6.91
CA VAL A 48 6.17 -8.03 -6.48
C VAL A 48 7.30 -9.00 -6.86
N GLU A 49 7.13 -10.30 -6.67
CA GLU A 49 8.07 -11.34 -7.14
C GLU A 49 8.31 -11.22 -8.65
N GLY A 50 7.24 -11.05 -9.43
CA GLY A 50 7.33 -10.85 -10.88
C GLY A 50 8.13 -9.58 -11.26
N PHE A 51 8.04 -8.52 -10.46
CA PHE A 51 8.87 -7.33 -10.64
C PHE A 51 10.35 -7.60 -10.30
N VAL A 52 10.63 -8.29 -9.19
CA VAL A 52 12.01 -8.65 -8.81
C VAL A 52 12.66 -9.54 -9.87
N ALA A 53 11.93 -10.51 -10.41
CA ALA A 53 12.43 -11.33 -11.52
C ALA A 53 12.71 -10.49 -12.78
N ALA A 54 11.86 -9.50 -13.08
CA ALA A 54 12.04 -8.62 -14.24
C ALA A 54 13.15 -7.55 -14.05
N SER A 55 13.47 -7.20 -12.80
CA SER A 55 14.56 -6.26 -12.49
C SER A 55 15.94 -6.88 -12.69
N ARG A 56 16.04 -8.22 -12.69
CA ARG A 56 17.32 -8.98 -12.80
C ARG A 56 18.35 -8.55 -11.75
N ALA A 57 17.90 -7.98 -10.64
CA ALA A 57 18.77 -7.57 -9.55
C ALA A 57 19.18 -8.80 -8.73
N GLU A 58 20.47 -9.13 -8.73
CA GLU A 58 21.00 -10.26 -7.94
C GLU A 58 21.10 -9.88 -6.45
N GLU A 59 21.65 -8.71 -6.15
CA GLU A 59 21.81 -8.16 -4.81
C GLU A 59 21.27 -6.73 -4.81
N ALA A 60 20.20 -6.47 -4.06
CA ALA A 60 19.54 -5.17 -4.02
C ALA A 60 18.67 -5.01 -2.77
N LEU A 61 18.15 -3.80 -2.58
CA LEU A 61 17.11 -3.48 -1.64
C LEU A 61 15.83 -3.12 -2.38
N LEU A 62 14.80 -3.94 -2.22
CA LEU A 62 13.46 -3.61 -2.69
C LEU A 62 12.83 -2.62 -1.72
N THR A 63 12.37 -1.49 -2.24
CA THR A 63 11.49 -0.56 -1.52
C THR A 63 10.12 -0.56 -2.18
N LEU A 64 9.07 -0.77 -1.38
CA LEU A 64 7.67 -0.62 -1.78
C LEU A 64 7.09 0.58 -1.03
N PHE A 65 6.45 1.51 -1.73
CA PHE A 65 5.83 2.70 -1.13
C PHE A 65 4.40 2.89 -1.65
N VAL A 66 3.42 2.89 -0.76
CA VAL A 66 2.02 3.17 -1.14
C VAL A 66 1.80 4.68 -1.22
N ARG A 67 1.31 5.16 -2.37
CA ARG A 67 1.07 6.59 -2.64
C ARG A 67 -0.31 7.05 -2.16
N HIS A 68 -0.71 6.62 -0.97
CA HIS A 68 -2.05 6.86 -0.42
C HIS A 68 -1.96 7.09 1.09
N THR A 69 -2.79 8.00 1.60
CA THR A 69 -2.85 8.35 3.03
C THR A 69 -3.97 7.62 3.78
N SER A 70 -4.71 6.76 3.09
CA SER A 70 -5.84 5.97 3.63
C SER A 70 -5.70 4.48 3.33
N ALA A 71 -4.48 4.03 3.04
CA ALA A 71 -4.10 2.62 2.87
C ALA A 71 -2.66 2.43 3.36
N SER A 72 -2.30 1.19 3.69
CA SER A 72 -0.98 0.84 4.23
C SER A 72 -0.39 -0.37 3.52
N LEU A 73 0.86 -0.67 3.84
CA LEU A 73 1.53 -1.91 3.48
C LEU A 73 1.81 -2.75 4.74
N ALA A 74 1.82 -4.06 4.59
CA ALA A 74 2.16 -4.98 5.66
C ALA A 74 2.89 -6.22 5.13
N ILE A 75 3.76 -6.78 5.95
CA ILE A 75 4.27 -8.14 5.77
C ILE A 75 3.69 -8.98 6.90
N GLN A 76 2.88 -9.98 6.57
CA GLN A 76 2.14 -10.81 7.52
C GLN A 76 2.00 -12.25 7.01
N GLU A 77 1.41 -13.12 7.82
CA GLU A 77 1.16 -14.50 7.44
C GLU A 77 0.31 -14.62 6.16
N ASN A 78 0.68 -15.52 5.25
CA ASN A 78 -0.09 -15.84 4.04
C ASN A 78 -0.54 -17.30 3.91
N ALA A 79 -0.36 -18.10 4.95
CA ALA A 79 -0.81 -19.48 4.99
C ALA A 79 -2.25 -19.60 5.53
N ASP A 80 -2.54 -18.97 6.67
CA ASP A 80 -3.86 -19.00 7.29
C ASP A 80 -4.70 -17.75 6.93
N PRO A 81 -5.86 -17.90 6.26
CA PRO A 81 -6.74 -16.77 5.96
C PRO A 81 -7.29 -16.07 7.21
N ASP A 82 -7.39 -16.74 8.35
CA ASP A 82 -7.92 -16.18 9.60
C ASP A 82 -7.04 -15.04 10.12
N VAL A 83 -5.72 -15.08 9.89
CA VAL A 83 -4.82 -13.96 10.25
C VAL A 83 -5.25 -12.66 9.58
N ARG A 84 -5.69 -12.70 8.32
CA ARG A 84 -6.16 -11.51 7.61
C ARG A 84 -7.49 -11.01 8.19
N THR A 85 -8.39 -11.93 8.50
CA THR A 85 -9.68 -11.63 9.13
C THR A 85 -9.49 -10.97 10.50
N ASP A 86 -8.64 -11.55 11.33
CA ASP A 86 -8.37 -11.08 12.69
C ASP A 86 -7.64 -9.74 12.70
N LEU A 87 -6.67 -9.53 11.81
CA LEU A 87 -6.03 -8.22 11.65
C LEU A 87 -7.03 -7.15 11.24
N ALA A 88 -7.89 -7.44 10.26
CA ALA A 88 -8.95 -6.52 9.84
C ALA A 88 -9.91 -6.19 11.00
N ALA A 89 -10.35 -7.20 11.75
CA ALA A 89 -11.22 -7.04 12.91
C ALA A 89 -10.55 -6.24 14.03
N PHE A 90 -9.29 -6.52 14.34
CA PHE A 90 -8.50 -5.81 15.34
C PHE A 90 -8.40 -4.32 15.01
N PHE A 91 -8.01 -3.97 13.78
CA PHE A 91 -7.89 -2.56 13.37
C PHE A 91 -9.24 -1.86 13.28
N HIS A 92 -10.32 -2.57 12.90
CA HIS A 92 -11.68 -2.02 12.98
C HIS A 92 -12.06 -1.67 14.43
N ARG A 93 -11.71 -2.52 15.40
CA ARG A 93 -11.96 -2.24 16.83
C ARG A 93 -11.04 -1.15 17.39
N LEU A 94 -9.77 -1.13 16.99
CA LEU A 94 -8.77 -0.18 17.47
C LEU A 94 -9.09 1.25 16.99
N VAL A 95 -9.54 1.38 15.76
CA VAL A 95 -9.90 2.65 15.12
C VAL A 95 -11.26 2.50 14.43
N PRO A 96 -12.36 2.66 15.20
CA PRO A 96 -13.70 2.50 14.67
C PRO A 96 -14.11 3.67 13.75
N PRO A 97 -15.21 3.54 13.01
CA PRO A 97 -15.81 4.63 12.24
C PRO A 97 -16.01 5.92 13.07
N SER A 98 -15.93 7.08 12.45
CA SER A 98 -15.99 8.37 13.16
C SER A 98 -17.37 8.73 13.70
N ASP A 99 -18.41 7.97 13.34
CA ASP A 99 -19.76 8.06 13.93
C ASP A 99 -19.94 7.14 15.16
N ASP A 100 -18.92 6.36 15.53
CA ASP A 100 -18.85 5.68 16.83
C ASP A 100 -18.76 6.72 17.97
N PRO A 101 -19.52 6.57 19.08
CA PRO A 101 -19.45 7.49 20.21
C PRO A 101 -18.04 7.69 20.78
N ALA A 102 -17.17 6.68 20.71
CA ALA A 102 -15.78 6.78 21.16
C ALA A 102 -14.94 7.74 20.30
N MET A 103 -15.39 8.02 19.07
CA MET A 103 -14.72 8.87 18.09
C MET A 103 -15.25 10.31 18.08
N GLY A 104 -16.06 10.72 19.06
CA GLY A 104 -16.66 12.07 19.13
C GLY A 104 -15.66 13.25 19.17
N TYR A 105 -14.35 12.97 19.33
CA TYR A 105 -13.28 13.97 19.25
C TYR A 105 -12.78 14.23 17.81
N ILE A 106 -13.18 13.41 16.84
CA ILE A 106 -12.79 13.53 15.44
C ILE A 106 -13.50 14.71 14.79
N ARG A 107 -12.73 15.58 14.14
CA ARG A 107 -13.23 16.77 13.44
C ARG A 107 -13.30 16.62 11.92
N HIS A 108 -12.48 15.73 11.35
CA HIS A 108 -12.44 15.48 9.92
C HIS A 108 -13.46 14.40 9.56
N THR A 109 -14.68 14.82 9.21
CA THR A 109 -15.82 13.91 8.96
C THR A 109 -16.53 14.16 7.62
N SER A 110 -16.01 15.08 6.80
CA SER A 110 -16.68 15.51 5.56
C SER A 110 -16.70 14.47 4.46
N GLU A 111 -15.81 13.48 4.50
CA GLU A 111 -15.61 12.47 3.45
C GLU A 111 -16.13 11.07 3.83
N GLY A 112 -17.03 11.02 4.82
CA GLY A 112 -17.65 9.80 5.31
C GLY A 112 -17.04 9.29 6.62
N PRO A 113 -17.74 8.36 7.30
CA PRO A 113 -17.36 7.91 8.63
C PRO A 113 -16.08 7.06 8.66
N ASP A 114 -15.61 6.58 7.51
CA ASP A 114 -14.42 5.72 7.40
C ASP A 114 -13.13 6.49 7.04
N ASP A 115 -13.23 7.77 6.68
CA ASP A 115 -12.11 8.52 6.13
C ASP A 115 -11.01 8.86 7.15
N MET A 116 -11.34 9.61 8.20
CA MET A 116 -10.36 9.89 9.26
C MET A 116 -9.86 8.61 9.96
N PRO A 117 -10.70 7.60 10.24
CA PRO A 117 -10.23 6.30 10.70
C PRO A 117 -9.20 5.66 9.77
N ALA A 118 -9.39 5.73 8.45
CA ALA A 118 -8.42 5.23 7.48
C ALA A 118 -7.09 5.98 7.53
N HIS A 119 -7.12 7.31 7.72
CA HIS A 119 -5.90 8.10 7.96
C HIS A 119 -5.18 7.72 9.25
N ILE A 120 -5.91 7.48 10.34
CA ILE A 120 -5.31 7.05 11.61
C ILE A 120 -4.66 5.68 11.44
N LYS A 121 -5.34 4.71 10.81
CA LYS A 121 -4.77 3.38 10.53
C LYS A 121 -3.51 3.49 9.67
N ALA A 122 -3.51 4.38 8.66
CA ALA A 122 -2.35 4.63 7.82
C ALA A 122 -1.18 5.30 8.56
N ALA A 123 -1.44 6.09 9.60
CA ALA A 123 -0.40 6.64 10.46
C ALA A 123 0.18 5.61 11.45
N LEU A 124 -0.57 4.56 11.79
CA LEU A 124 -0.14 3.49 12.69
C LEU A 124 0.60 2.36 11.96
N LEU A 125 0.26 2.12 10.70
CA LEU A 125 0.80 1.03 9.89
C LEU A 125 1.84 1.56 8.89
N PRO A 126 2.79 0.72 8.45
CA PRO A 126 3.78 1.13 7.46
C PRO A 126 3.13 1.60 6.15
N VAL A 127 3.64 2.69 5.58
CA VAL A 127 3.37 3.08 4.18
C VAL A 127 4.52 2.73 3.24
N SER A 128 5.64 2.28 3.82
CA SER A 128 6.84 1.84 3.11
C SER A 128 7.30 0.50 3.67
N LEU A 129 7.68 -0.42 2.79
CA LEU A 129 8.36 -1.66 3.14
C LEU A 129 9.73 -1.70 2.46
N THR A 130 10.67 -2.34 3.14
CA THR A 130 12.03 -2.54 2.66
C THR A 130 12.39 -4.02 2.81
N ILE A 131 12.72 -4.69 1.71
CA ILE A 131 12.95 -6.14 1.66
C ILE A 131 14.28 -6.40 0.93
N PRO A 132 15.25 -7.11 1.53
CA PRO A 132 16.47 -7.48 0.85
C PRO A 132 16.19 -8.41 -0.34
N ILE A 133 16.91 -8.21 -1.44
CA ILE A 133 16.98 -9.14 -2.57
C ILE A 133 18.39 -9.76 -2.55
N ILE A 134 18.46 -11.09 -2.47
CA ILE A 134 19.71 -11.86 -2.48
C ILE A 134 19.56 -13.01 -3.48
N SER A 135 20.55 -13.18 -4.36
CA SER A 135 20.51 -14.13 -5.48
C SER A 135 19.19 -14.06 -6.27
N GLY A 136 18.74 -12.84 -6.59
CA GLY A 136 17.56 -12.60 -7.42
C GLY A 136 16.21 -12.89 -6.74
N ARG A 137 16.19 -13.09 -5.41
CA ARG A 137 14.97 -13.42 -4.66
C ARG A 137 14.75 -12.49 -3.48
N MET A 138 13.50 -12.15 -3.21
CA MET A 138 13.13 -11.44 -1.99
C MET A 138 13.39 -12.32 -0.77
N MET A 139 14.02 -11.75 0.25
CA MET A 139 14.31 -12.46 1.49
C MET A 139 13.16 -12.39 2.49
N LEU A 140 12.03 -12.97 2.09
CA LEU A 140 10.88 -13.20 2.94
C LEU A 140 11.01 -14.53 3.69
N GLY A 141 10.49 -14.60 4.91
CA GLY A 141 10.25 -15.87 5.59
C GLY A 141 9.18 -16.68 4.87
N THR A 142 9.17 -18.00 5.05
CA THR A 142 8.25 -18.91 4.34
C THR A 142 6.76 -18.62 4.55
N TRP A 143 6.39 -17.94 5.64
CA TRP A 143 5.00 -17.54 5.93
C TRP A 143 4.74 -16.06 5.62
N GLN A 144 5.73 -15.30 5.15
CA GLN A 144 5.58 -13.87 4.93
C GLN A 144 5.04 -13.58 3.54
N GLY A 145 3.82 -13.04 3.49
CA GLY A 145 3.24 -12.39 2.31
C GLY A 145 3.28 -10.87 2.42
N ILE A 146 3.29 -10.20 1.28
CA ILE A 146 3.23 -8.74 1.16
C ILE A 146 1.77 -8.34 0.88
N TYR A 147 1.25 -7.41 1.65
CA TYR A 147 -0.13 -6.96 1.57
C TYR A 147 -0.24 -5.45 1.38
N LEU A 148 -1.20 -5.05 0.55
CA LEU A 148 -1.86 -3.75 0.65
C LEU A 148 -3.01 -3.89 1.66
N PHE A 149 -3.00 -3.05 2.70
CA PHE A 149 -4.10 -2.97 3.66
C PHE A 149 -5.00 -1.78 3.27
N GLU A 150 -6.17 -2.09 2.73
CA GLU A 150 -7.23 -1.11 2.45
C GLU A 150 -7.99 -0.80 3.73
N HIS A 151 -8.16 0.50 4.01
CA HIS A 151 -8.87 0.96 5.21
C HIS A 151 -10.23 1.59 4.89
N ARG A 152 -10.47 1.94 3.62
CA ARG A 152 -11.73 2.54 3.15
C ARG A 152 -12.76 1.47 2.78
N SER A 153 -14.03 1.82 2.94
CA SER A 153 -15.19 0.99 2.67
C SER A 153 -15.59 0.96 1.20
N SER A 154 -15.38 2.06 0.48
CA SER A 154 -15.64 2.13 -0.95
C SER A 154 -14.55 1.45 -1.77
N ARG A 155 -14.86 1.19 -3.05
CA ARG A 155 -13.86 0.70 -4.01
C ARG A 155 -12.79 1.77 -4.26
N HIS A 156 -11.53 1.37 -4.30
CA HIS A 156 -10.42 2.27 -4.63
C HIS A 156 -9.44 1.64 -5.61
N ARG A 157 -8.67 2.51 -6.26
CA ARG A 157 -7.49 2.16 -7.04
C ARG A 157 -6.26 2.65 -6.30
N ARG A 158 -5.49 1.73 -5.72
CA ARG A 158 -4.29 2.02 -4.94
C ARG A 158 -3.05 1.87 -5.80
N GLU A 159 -2.08 2.74 -5.57
CA GLU A 159 -0.82 2.79 -6.31
C GLU A 159 0.34 2.53 -5.36
N ILE A 160 1.19 1.57 -5.73
CA ILE A 160 2.40 1.21 -4.99
C ILE A 160 3.59 1.38 -5.92
N VAL A 161 4.55 2.19 -5.52
CA VAL A 161 5.82 2.33 -6.24
C VAL A 161 6.78 1.28 -5.70
N ALA A 162 7.36 0.50 -6.60
CA ALA A 162 8.45 -0.41 -6.31
C ALA A 162 9.73 0.10 -6.95
N VAL A 163 10.83 0.03 -6.20
CA VAL A 163 12.18 0.34 -6.65
C VAL A 163 13.11 -0.74 -6.13
N ALA A 164 13.91 -1.34 -7.00
CA ALA A 164 15.02 -2.21 -6.62
C ALA A 164 16.33 -1.47 -6.90
N ARG A 165 17.20 -1.34 -5.90
CA ARG A 165 18.50 -0.64 -6.02
C ARG A 165 19.58 -1.28 -5.17
#